data_AF-A0A661NHM6-F1
#
_entry.id   AF-A0A661NHM6-F1
#
_cell.length_a   1.000
_cell.length_b   1.000
_cell.length_c   1.000
_cell.angle_alpha   90.00
_cell.angle_beta   90.00
_cell.angle_gamma   90.00
#
_symmetry.space_group_name_H-M   'P 1'
#
loop_
_entity.id
_entity.type
_entity.pdbx_description
1 polymer ?
#
loop_
_entity_poly.entity_id
_entity_poly.type
_entity_poly.pdbx_seq_one_letter_code
_entity_poly.pdbx_strand_id
1 'polypeptide(L)'
;MRFGPHPHVWTFYMAVHAVGALSTIGAAVFGLSQYLAGGSPWALWALPAAPILAALVWALAFVGQGLGAEQMYSLRRFLEEALEET
;
A
#
# COMPACT_ATOMS: atom_id res chain seq x y z
N MET A 1 9.38 21.04 10.61
CA MET A 1 9.86 19.64 10.60
C MET A 1 9.10 18.89 9.51
N ARG A 2 9.80 18.20 8.60
CA ARG A 2 9.16 17.38 7.56
C ARG A 2 8.69 16.09 8.24
N PHE A 3 7.41 16.00 8.57
CA PHE A 3 6.77 14.76 8.99
C PHE A 3 6.63 13.84 7.78
N GLY A 4 7.72 13.18 7.39
CA GLY A 4 7.68 12.07 6.45
C GLY A 4 7.24 10.78 7.17
N PRO A 5 6.56 9.85 6.50
CA PRO A 5 6.27 8.54 7.06
C PRO A 5 7.58 7.87 7.52
N HIS A 6 7.50 7.12 8.62
CA HIS A 6 8.66 6.40 9.17
C HIS A 6 9.34 5.58 8.06
N PRO A 7 10.68 5.55 7.93
CA PRO A 7 11.37 4.94 6.79
C PRO A 7 10.91 3.51 6.45
N HIS A 8 10.60 2.71 7.47
CA HIS A 8 10.02 1.36 7.33
C HIS A 8 8.68 1.31 6.59
N VAL A 9 7.80 2.30 6.78
CA VAL A 9 6.51 2.40 6.09
C VAL A 9 6.73 2.62 4.60
N TRP A 10 7.68 3.49 4.25
CA TRP A 10 8.04 3.74 2.87
C TRP A 10 8.69 2.51 2.21
N THR A 11 9.56 1.79 2.92
CA THR A 11 10.17 0.57 2.38
C THR A 11 9.14 -0.52 2.14
N PHE A 12 8.20 -0.70 3.08
CA PHE A 12 7.11 -1.65 2.92
C PHE A 12 6.23 -1.28 1.72
N TYR A 13 5.84 -0.01 1.60
CA TYR A 13 5.08 0.50 0.45
C TYR A 13 5.78 0.14 -0.87
N MET A 14 7.06 0.46 -1.00
CA MET A 14 7.84 0.16 -2.20
C MET A 14 7.98 -1.34 -2.46
N ALA A 15 8.21 -2.15 -1.42
CA ALA A 15 8.35 -3.60 -1.53
C ALA A 15 7.07 -4.27 -2.06
N VAL A 16 5.90 -3.87 -1.54
CA VAL A 16 4.59 -4.38 -2.00
C VAL A 16 4.37 -4.05 -3.47
N HIS A 17 4.68 -2.83 -3.90
CA HIS A 17 4.55 -2.43 -5.30
C HIS A 17 5.55 -3.15 -6.21
N ALA A 18 6.81 -3.32 -5.76
CA ALA A 18 7.83 -4.03 -6.51
C ALA A 18 7.45 -5.49 -6.74
N VAL A 19 7.01 -6.20 -5.68
CA VAL A 19 6.56 -7.59 -5.79
C VAL A 19 5.33 -7.69 -6.69
N GLY A 20 4.36 -6.79 -6.54
CA GLY A 20 3.17 -6.75 -7.41
C GLY A 20 3.52 -6.53 -8.88
N ALA A 21 4.42 -5.59 -9.18
CA ALA A 21 4.87 -5.29 -10.54
C ALA A 21 5.64 -6.47 -11.16
N LEU A 22 6.60 -7.04 -10.43
CA LEU A 22 7.37 -8.21 -10.90
C LEU A 22 6.46 -9.42 -11.14
N SER A 23 5.51 -9.67 -10.24
CA SER A 23 4.53 -10.76 -10.40
C SER A 23 3.64 -10.55 -11.62
N THR A 24 3.23 -9.32 -11.89
CA THR A 24 2.42 -8.96 -13.06
C THR A 24 3.19 -9.15 -14.36
N ILE A 25 4.45 -8.71 -14.40
CA ILE A 25 5.32 -8.93 -15.56
C ILE A 25 5.52 -10.43 -15.78
N GLY A 26 5.81 -11.19 -14.72
CA GLY A 26 5.95 -12.64 -14.80
C GLY A 26 4.68 -13.33 -15.31
N ALA A 27 3.51 -12.95 -14.79
CA ALA A 27 2.21 -13.45 -15.23
C ALA A 27 1.89 -13.09 -16.69
N ALA A 28 2.25 -11.88 -17.13
CA ALA A 28 2.08 -11.45 -18.51
C ALA A 28 2.94 -12.27 -19.47
N VAL A 29 4.24 -12.40 -19.17
CA VAL A 29 5.19 -13.17 -19.99
C VAL A 29 4.75 -14.63 -20.05
N PHE A 30 4.49 -15.24 -18.90
CA PHE A 30 4.11 -16.65 -18.83
C PHE A 30 2.73 -16.91 -19.45
N GLY A 31 1.74 -16.05 -19.19
CA GLY A 31 0.42 -16.14 -19.78
C GLY A 31 0.44 -16.00 -21.30
N LEU A 32 1.28 -15.11 -21.83
CA LEU A 32 1.48 -14.98 -23.26
C LEU A 32 2.17 -16.21 -23.85
N SER A 33 3.18 -16.77 -23.18
CA SER A 33 3.80 -18.03 -23.59
C SER A 33 2.80 -19.18 -23.64
N GLN A 34 1.90 -19.28 -22.66
CA GLN A 34 0.84 -20.28 -22.66
C GLN A 34 -0.12 -20.13 -23.83
N TYR A 35 -0.52 -18.88 -24.12
CA TYR A 35 -1.37 -18.58 -25.28
C TYR A 35 -0.69 -18.97 -26.60
N LEU A 36 0.57 -18.61 -26.77
CA LEU A 36 1.36 -18.92 -27.97
C LEU A 36 1.61 -20.42 -28.14
N ALA A 37 1.74 -21.16 -27.04
CA ALA A 37 1.88 -22.62 -27.05
C ALA A 37 0.55 -23.36 -27.33
N GLY A 38 -0.55 -22.64 -27.56
CA GLY A 38 -1.88 -23.23 -27.79
C GLY A 38 -2.55 -23.75 -26.50
N GLY A 39 -2.01 -23.43 -25.33
CA GLY A 39 -2.58 -23.77 -24.04
C GLY A 39 -3.58 -22.72 -23.53
N SER A 40 -4.26 -23.03 -22.43
CA SER A 40 -5.14 -22.07 -21.75
C SER A 40 -4.29 -21.04 -20.98
N PRO A 41 -4.43 -19.72 -21.24
CA PRO A 41 -3.56 -18.69 -20.68
C PRO A 41 -3.99 -18.28 -19.25
N TRP A 42 -4.10 -19.24 -18.34
CA TRP A 42 -4.65 -19.02 -17.00
C TRP A 42 -3.87 -17.97 -16.19
N ALA A 43 -2.58 -17.80 -16.47
CA ALA A 43 -1.74 -16.84 -15.75
C ALA A 43 -2.14 -15.38 -16.02
N LEU A 44 -2.82 -15.08 -17.13
CA LEU A 44 -3.32 -13.73 -17.41
C LEU A 44 -4.39 -13.29 -16.42
N TRP A 45 -5.07 -14.22 -15.73
CA TRP A 45 -6.00 -13.88 -14.64
C TRP A 45 -5.31 -13.27 -13.43
N ALA A 46 -3.99 -13.38 -13.31
CA ALA A 46 -3.23 -12.73 -12.24
C ALA A 46 -2.93 -11.24 -12.53
N LEU A 47 -3.13 -10.75 -13.76
CA LEU A 47 -2.92 -9.33 -14.11
C LEU A 47 -3.69 -8.33 -13.23
N PRO A 48 -4.97 -8.53 -12.89
CA PRO A 48 -5.69 -7.63 -11.98
C PRO A 48 -5.16 -7.65 -10.54
N ALA A 49 -4.31 -8.61 -10.14
CA ALA A 49 -3.83 -8.70 -8.77
C ALA A 49 -3.02 -7.47 -8.33
N ALA A 50 -2.18 -6.90 -9.21
CA ALA A 50 -1.40 -5.71 -8.89
C ALA A 50 -2.23 -4.44 -8.65
N PRO A 51 -3.18 -4.04 -9.52
CA PRO A 51 -4.03 -2.90 -9.23
C PRO A 51 -4.91 -3.12 -8.00
N ILE A 52 -5.37 -4.35 -7.74
CA ILE A 52 -6.10 -4.68 -6.50
C ILE A 52 -5.19 -4.46 -5.27
N LEU A 53 -3.95 -4.95 -5.32
CA LEU A 53 -2.99 -4.79 -4.24
C LEU A 53 -2.66 -3.31 -4.00
N ALA A 54 -2.48 -2.53 -5.07
CA ALA A 54 -2.25 -1.08 -4.98
C ALA A 54 -3.45 -0.36 -4.34
N ALA A 55 -4.68 -0.73 -4.72
CA ALA A 55 -5.89 -0.19 -4.13
C ALA A 55 -6.02 -0.53 -2.64
N LEU A 56 -5.65 -1.75 -2.23
CA LEU A 56 -5.61 -2.16 -0.82
C LEU A 56 -4.60 -1.34 -0.01
N VAL A 57 -3.39 -1.14 -0.55
CA VAL A 57 -2.36 -0.31 0.11
C VAL A 57 -2.85 1.13 0.25
N TRP A 58 -3.47 1.68 -0.80
CA TRP A 58 -4.06 3.01 -0.75
C TRP A 58 -5.17 3.13 0.30
N ALA A 59 -6.08 2.14 0.36
CA ALA A 59 -7.16 2.12 1.35
C ALA A 59 -6.62 2.04 2.79
N LEU A 60 -5.62 1.18 3.04
CA LEU A 60 -4.96 1.10 4.34
C LEU A 60 -4.28 2.41 4.71
N ALA A 61 -3.60 3.06 3.76
CA ALA A 61 -2.98 4.35 3.98
C ALA A 61 -4.03 5.42 4.33
N PHE A 62 -5.14 5.47 3.59
CA PHE A 62 -6.23 6.39 3.84
C PHE A 62 -6.83 6.22 5.25
N VAL A 63 -7.13 4.98 5.65
CA VAL A 63 -7.63 4.69 7.01
C VAL A 63 -6.61 5.04 8.08
N GLY A 64 -5.34 4.69 7.88
CA GLY A 64 -4.26 4.97 8.83
C GLY A 64 -4.02 6.47 9.04
N GLN A 65 -4.15 7.28 7.99
CA GLN A 65 -4.09 8.74 8.11
C GLN A 65 -5.27 9.30 8.93
N GLY A 66 -6.48 8.75 8.76
CA GLY A 66 -7.66 9.16 9.53
C GLY A 66 -7.50 8.90 11.04
N LEU A 67 -7.10 7.69 11.41
CA LEU A 67 -6.88 7.31 12.82
C LEU A 67 -5.75 8.12 13.47
N GLY A 68 -4.65 8.34 12.75
CA GLY A 68 -3.52 9.13 13.27
C GLY A 68 -3.87 10.60 13.48
N ALA A 69 -4.74 11.17 12.64
CA ALA A 69 -5.20 12.56 12.80
C ALA A 69 -6.03 12.74 14.07
N GLU A 70 -6.92 11.78 14.38
CA GLU A 70 -7.74 11.80 15.59
C GLU A 70 -6.87 11.70 16.86
N GLN A 71 -5.90 10.78 16.86
CA GLN A 71 -4.97 10.61 17.99
C GLN A 71 -4.08 11.84 18.22
N MET A 72 -3.61 12.50 17.15
CA MET A 72 -2.84 13.73 17.28
C MET A 72 -3.67 14.87 17.87
N TYR A 73 -4.97 14.93 17.52
CA TYR A 73 -5.89 15.92 18.08
C TYR A 73 -6.11 15.70 19.58
N SER A 74 -6.33 14.45 20.00
CA SER A 74 -6.47 14.10 21.42
C SER A 74 -5.21 14.41 22.22
N LEU A 75 -4.03 14.07 21.70
CA LEU A 75 -2.76 14.33 22.37
C LEU A 75 -2.50 15.83 22.51
N ARG A 76 -2.80 16.60 21.45
CA ARG A 76 -2.68 18.06 21.47
C ARG A 76 -3.59 18.69 22.52
N ARG A 77 -4.86 18.26 22.57
CA ARG A 77 -5.82 18.74 23.56
C ARG A 77 -5.38 18.43 24.99
N PHE A 78 -4.90 17.21 25.24
CA PHE A 78 -4.36 16.84 26.55
C PHE A 78 -3.16 17.72 26.95
N LEU A 79 -2.27 18.03 26.00
CA LEU A 79 -1.12 18.90 26.25
C LEU A 79 -1.56 20.34 26.57
N GLU A 80 -2.56 20.87 25.84
CA GLU A 80 -3.14 22.20 26.08
C GLU A 80 -3.79 22.28 27.47
N GLU A 81 -4.60 21.29 27.85
CA GLU A 81 -5.23 21.21 29.19
C GLU A 81 -4.18 21.14 30.32
N ALA A 82 -3.13 20.33 30.17
CA ALA A 82 -2.07 20.21 31.18
C ALA A 82 -1.23 21.49 31.35
N LEU A 83 -1.07 22.28 30.29
CA LEU A 83 -0.35 23.56 30.33
C LEU A 83 -1.21 24.69 30.91
N GLU A 84 -2.53 24.64 30.78
CA GLU A 84 -3.44 25.64 31.37
C GLU A 84 -3.64 25.43 32.89
N GLU A 85 -3.44 24.22 33.42
CA GLU A 85 -3.49 23.94 34.87
C GLU A 85 -2.22 24.34 35.64
N THR A 86 -1.15 24.80 34.98
CA THR A 86 0.12 25.21 35.62
C THR A 86 0.28 26.74 35.67
#